data_AF-A0A8S3Z9D3-F1
#
_entry.id   AF-A0A8S3Z9D3-F1
#
_cell.length_a   1.000
_cell.length_b   1.000
_cell.length_c   1.000
_cell.angle_alpha   90.00
_cell.angle_beta   90.00
_cell.angle_gamma   90.00
#
_symmetry.space_group_name_H-M   'P 1'
#
loop_
_entity.id
_entity.type
_entity.pdbx_description
1 polymer ?
#
loop_
_entity_poly.entity_id
_entity_poly.type
_entity_poly.pdbx_seq_one_letter_code
_entity_poly.pdbx_strand_id
1 'polypeptide(L)'
;NATKECFENGTWATAEYGTCMVENIRKLDPFDNVYSTETLSIRIIYDVGYTITTVVLVVALAIFIHLKSLRCLRNSIHCNLFLAFILSNITWLVVHNTLNTVYSSSPE
;
A
#
# COMPACT_ATOMS: atom_id res chain seq x y z
N ASN A 1 10.65 -23.90 -5.51
CA ASN A 1 11.27 -25.17 -5.07
C ASN A 1 12.15 -24.84 -3.88
N ALA A 2 12.04 -25.54 -2.75
CA ALA A 2 12.84 -25.25 -1.56
C ALA A 2 13.74 -26.46 -1.26
N THR A 3 15.06 -26.24 -1.21
CA THR A 3 16.07 -27.28 -1.00
C THR A 3 16.96 -26.90 0.18
N LYS A 4 17.37 -27.89 0.96
CA LYS A 4 18.16 -27.71 2.19
C LYS A 4 19.33 -28.70 2.17
N GLU A 5 20.51 -28.23 2.56
CA GLU A 5 21.72 -29.04 2.59
C GLU A 5 21.82 -29.87 3.88
N CYS A 6 22.34 -31.09 3.75
CA CYS A 6 22.65 -31.99 4.87
C CYS A 6 24.17 -32.12 4.99
N PHE A 7 24.71 -31.91 6.19
CA PHE A 7 26.13 -32.08 6.47
C PHE A 7 26.49 -33.56 6.67
N GLU A 8 27.75 -33.91 6.40
CA GLU A 8 28.28 -35.27 6.57
C GLU A 8 28.15 -35.81 8.00
N ASN A 9 28.04 -34.92 8.99
CA ASN A 9 27.82 -35.28 10.39
C ASN A 9 26.35 -35.65 10.71
N GLY A 10 25.51 -35.80 9.69
CA GLY A 10 24.09 -36.16 9.82
C GLY A 10 23.19 -35.04 10.34
N THR A 11 23.68 -33.79 10.35
CA THR A 11 22.90 -32.62 10.79
C THR A 11 22.55 -31.74 9.59
N TRP A 12 21.37 -31.13 9.64
CA TRP A 12 20.89 -30.26 8.58
C TRP A 12 21.45 -28.85 8.73
N ALA A 13 21.80 -28.21 7.61
CA ALA A 13 22.19 -26.81 7.58
C ALA A 13 21.09 -25.90 8.16
N THR A 14 21.41 -24.71 8.63
CA THR A 14 20.35 -23.76 9.05
C THR A 14 19.58 -23.33 7.80
N ALA A 15 18.24 -23.38 7.87
CA ALA A 15 17.41 -22.97 6.74
C ALA A 15 17.21 -21.45 6.76
N GLU A 16 17.77 -20.76 5.77
CA GLU A 16 17.56 -19.33 5.58
C GLU A 16 16.38 -19.09 4.62
N TYR A 17 15.19 -18.86 5.19
CA TYR A 17 13.99 -18.54 4.41
C TYR A 17 13.81 -17.05 4.13
N GLY A 18 14.72 -16.19 4.61
CA GLY A 18 14.61 -14.73 4.50
C GLY A 18 14.58 -14.23 3.05
N THR A 19 15.43 -14.79 2.18
CA THR A 19 15.50 -14.46 0.75
C THR A 19 14.22 -14.80 0.00
N CYS A 20 13.53 -15.88 0.37
CA CYS A 20 12.22 -16.21 -0.22
C CYS A 20 11.13 -15.20 0.15
N MET A 21 11.20 -14.56 1.32
CA MET A 21 10.20 -13.56 1.71
C MET A 21 10.39 -12.25 0.95
N VAL A 22 11.64 -11.80 0.76
CA VAL A 22 11.95 -10.56 0.01
C VAL A 22 11.48 -10.65 -1.44
N GLU A 23 11.63 -11.81 -2.10
CA GLU A 23 11.15 -11.99 -3.48
C GLU A 23 9.62 -11.96 -3.60
N ASN A 24 8.89 -12.41 -2.57
CA ASN A 24 7.44 -12.29 -2.54
C ASN A 24 7.00 -10.85 -2.27
N ILE A 25 7.70 -10.11 -1.39
CA ILE A 25 7.38 -8.70 -1.12
C ILE A 25 7.64 -7.81 -2.33
N ARG A 26 8.74 -8.04 -3.08
CA ARG A 26 8.98 -7.37 -4.37
C ARG A 26 7.87 -7.61 -5.40
N LYS A 27 7.17 -8.75 -5.31
CA LYS A 27 5.98 -9.04 -6.14
C LYS A 27 4.69 -8.46 -5.57
N LEU A 28 4.65 -8.09 -4.29
CA LEU A 28 3.51 -7.41 -3.65
C LEU A 28 3.46 -5.93 -3.99
N ASP A 29 4.54 -5.34 -4.48
CA ASP A 29 4.49 -4.04 -5.11
C ASP A 29 4.02 -4.25 -6.56
N PRO A 30 2.75 -3.94 -6.90
CA PRO A 30 2.22 -4.17 -8.24
C PRO A 30 2.91 -3.33 -9.32
N PHE A 31 3.89 -2.49 -8.93
CA PHE A 31 4.66 -1.61 -9.81
C PHE A 31 6.15 -1.94 -9.92
N ASP A 32 6.71 -2.85 -9.12
CA ASP A 32 8.17 -3.04 -9.02
C ASP A 32 8.72 -4.13 -9.96
N ASN A 33 7.85 -4.90 -10.63
CA ASN A 33 8.25 -6.02 -11.49
C ASN A 33 8.40 -5.67 -12.99
N VAL A 34 8.38 -4.39 -13.38
CA VAL A 34 8.60 -4.00 -14.78
C VAL A 34 9.42 -2.70 -14.87
N TYR A 35 10.74 -2.84 -14.83
CA TYR A 35 11.71 -1.79 -15.22
C TYR A 35 11.68 -1.60 -16.75
N SER A 36 10.65 -0.94 -17.26
CA SER A 36 10.67 -0.36 -18.60
C SER A 36 10.28 1.12 -18.50
N THR A 37 10.86 1.97 -19.33
CA THR A 37 10.59 3.43 -19.33
C THR A 37 9.10 3.77 -19.49
N GLU A 38 8.30 2.87 -20.05
CA GLU A 38 6.85 3.00 -20.22
C GLU A 38 6.06 2.91 -18.90
N THR A 39 6.54 2.15 -17.90
CA THR A 39 5.82 1.95 -16.63
C THR A 39 6.04 3.07 -15.61
N LEU A 40 7.13 3.82 -15.74
CA LEU A 40 7.42 4.99 -14.91
C LEU A 40 6.35 6.07 -15.04
N SER A 41 5.92 6.36 -16.27
CA SER A 41 4.85 7.31 -16.58
C SER A 41 3.53 6.89 -15.92
N ILE A 42 3.20 5.61 -16.03
CA ILE A 42 1.99 5.01 -15.47
C ILE A 42 2.02 5.10 -13.95
N ARG A 43 3.15 4.78 -13.32
CA ARG A 43 3.34 4.87 -11.87
C ARG A 43 3.12 6.30 -11.35
N ILE A 44 3.70 7.30 -12.03
CA ILE A 44 3.53 8.71 -11.67
C ILE A 44 2.07 9.13 -11.76
N ILE A 45 1.36 8.74 -12.84
CA ILE A 45 -0.06 9.06 -13.02
C ILE A 45 -0.91 8.44 -11.91
N TYR A 46 -0.63 7.18 -11.54
CA TYR A 46 -1.35 6.52 -10.44
C TYR A 46 -1.07 7.18 -9.09
N ASP A 47 0.19 7.47 -8.78
CA ASP A 47 0.59 8.09 -7.52
C ASP A 47 -0.05 9.49 -7.35
N VAL A 48 0.06 10.31 -8.40
CA VAL A 48 -0.55 11.65 -8.43
C VAL A 48 -2.08 11.55 -8.38
N GLY A 49 -2.67 10.61 -9.11
CA GLY A 49 -4.12 10.40 -9.14
C GLY A 49 -4.71 10.00 -7.79
N TYR A 50 -4.06 9.08 -7.07
CA TYR A 50 -4.44 8.70 -5.71
C TYR A 50 -4.30 9.86 -4.73
N THR A 51 -3.22 10.62 -4.83
CA THR A 51 -2.99 11.80 -3.98
C THR A 51 -4.08 12.85 -4.18
N ILE A 52 -4.38 13.21 -5.44
CA ILE A 52 -5.42 14.20 -5.77
C ILE A 52 -6.79 13.73 -5.27
N THR A 53 -7.14 12.46 -5.53
CA THR A 53 -8.42 11.88 -5.10
C THR A 53 -8.56 11.95 -3.57
N THR A 54 -7.49 11.62 -2.85
CA THR A 54 -7.47 11.70 -1.38
C THR A 54 -7.70 13.14 -0.90
N VAL A 55 -7.00 14.12 -1.48
CA VAL A 55 -7.16 15.54 -1.11
C VAL A 55 -8.59 16.02 -1.36
N VAL A 56 -9.16 15.70 -2.53
CA VAL A 56 -10.53 16.10 -2.88
C VAL A 56 -11.55 15.51 -1.91
N LEU A 57 -11.39 14.24 -1.52
CA LEU A 57 -12.28 13.58 -0.54
C LEU A 57 -12.20 14.23 0.84
N VAL A 58 -10.99 14.59 1.29
CA VAL A 58 -10.79 15.31 2.56
C VAL A 58 -11.47 16.67 2.53
N VAL A 59 -11.31 17.43 1.44
CA VAL A 59 -11.96 18.74 1.27
C VAL A 59 -13.48 18.60 1.25
N ALA A 60 -14.03 17.62 0.52
CA ALA A 60 -15.46 17.35 0.49
C ALA A 60 -16.00 17.07 1.90
N LEU A 61 -15.34 16.18 2.66
CA LEU A 61 -15.72 15.86 4.03
C LEU A 61 -15.66 17.10 4.96
N ALA A 62 -14.61 17.92 4.85
CA ALA A 62 -14.50 19.15 5.62
C ALA A 62 -15.68 20.10 5.37
N ILE A 63 -16.07 20.30 4.10
CA ILE A 63 -17.24 21.10 3.73
C ILE A 63 -18.53 20.53 4.35
N PHE A 64 -18.74 19.22 4.27
CA PHE A 64 -19.92 18.56 4.85
C PHE A 64 -19.96 18.65 6.39
N ILE A 65 -18.82 18.62 7.07
CA ILE A 65 -18.74 18.75 8.54
C ILE A 65 -19.00 20.19 8.98
N HIS A 66 -18.41 21.17 8.29
CA HIS A 66 -18.52 22.60 8.63
C HIS A 66 -19.93 23.14 8.42
N LEU A 67 -20.64 22.69 7.39
CA LEU A 67 -22.01 23.11 7.12
C LEU A 67 -23.00 22.33 8.00
N LYS A 68 -23.07 22.73 9.28
CA LYS A 68 -23.95 22.14 10.32
C LYS A 68 -25.43 22.07 9.92
N SER A 69 -25.88 22.94 9.00
CA SER A 69 -27.24 22.98 8.45
C SER A 69 -27.61 21.80 7.54
N LEU A 70 -26.63 21.03 7.03
CA LEU A 70 -26.87 19.94 6.08
C LEU A 70 -27.06 18.58 6.78
N ARG A 71 -27.00 18.49 8.11
CA ARG A 71 -27.11 17.24 8.91
C ARG A 71 -28.52 16.61 8.94
N CYS A 72 -29.17 16.47 7.78
CA CYS A 72 -30.35 15.64 7.59
C CYS A 72 -29.95 14.15 7.45
N LEU A 73 -30.87 13.22 7.70
CA LEU A 73 -30.69 11.76 7.56
C LEU A 73 -29.97 11.37 6.25
N ARG A 74 -30.32 12.03 5.14
CA ARG A 74 -29.73 11.83 3.80
C ARG A 74 -28.24 12.18 3.76
N ASN A 75 -27.84 13.27 4.40
CA ASN A 75 -26.45 13.73 4.42
C ASN A 75 -25.58 12.85 5.32
N SER A 76 -26.17 12.19 6.33
CA SER A 76 -25.44 11.22 7.16
C SER A 76 -24.97 9.99 6.36
N ILE A 77 -25.76 9.54 5.38
CA ILE A 77 -25.38 8.42 4.50
C ILE A 77 -24.20 8.83 3.61
N HIS A 78 -24.26 10.03 3.01
CA HIS A 78 -23.16 10.57 2.22
C HIS A 78 -21.89 10.74 3.06
N CYS A 79 -22.00 11.27 4.28
CA CYS A 79 -20.85 11.37 5.20
C CYS A 79 -20.26 10.01 5.55
N ASN A 80 -21.07 8.98 5.79
CA ASN A 80 -20.57 7.62 6.04
C ASN A 80 -19.82 7.05 4.83
N LEU A 81 -20.31 7.31 3.61
CA LEU A 81 -19.64 6.91 2.38
C LEU A 81 -18.30 7.64 2.21
N PHE A 82 -18.27 8.96 2.42
CA PHE A 82 -17.02 9.74 2.39
C PHE A 82 -16.03 9.27 3.45
N LEU A 83 -16.50 8.96 4.67
CA LEU A 83 -15.64 8.45 5.74
C LEU A 83 -15.06 7.07 5.40
N ALA A 84 -15.86 6.16 4.82
CA ALA A 84 -15.38 4.88 4.34
C ALA A 84 -14.30 5.05 3.26
N PHE A 85 -14.50 6.00 2.33
CA PHE A 85 -13.50 6.35 1.33
C PHE A 85 -12.21 6.89 1.95
N ILE A 86 -12.31 7.77 2.96
CA ILE A 86 -11.14 8.29 3.68
C ILE A 86 -10.40 7.16 4.41
N LEU A 87 -11.09 6.27 5.11
CA LEU A 87 -10.47 5.13 5.80
C LEU A 87 -9.74 4.20 4.82
N SER A 88 -10.32 3.95 3.65
CA SER A 88 -9.64 3.20 2.57
C SER A 88 -8.38 3.91 2.07
N ASN A 89 -8.44 5.24 1.87
CA ASN A 89 -7.26 6.01 1.44
C ASN A 89 -6.17 6.06 2.53
N ILE A 90 -6.54 6.21 3.80
CA ILE A 90 -5.59 6.15 4.93
C ILE A 90 -4.97 4.76 5.01
N THR A 91 -5.76 3.71 4.86
CA THR A 91 -5.25 2.32 4.86
C THR A 91 -4.24 2.13 3.73
N TRP A 92 -4.57 2.59 2.52
CA TRP A 92 -3.65 2.55 1.38
C TRP A 92 -2.36 3.33 1.65
N LEU A 93 -2.47 4.55 2.19
CA LEU A 93 -1.31 5.39 2.54
C LEU A 93 -0.42 4.72 3.60
N VAL A 94 -1.01 4.14 4.65
CA VAL A 94 -0.27 3.42 5.69
C VAL A 94 0.44 2.21 5.10
N VAL A 95 -0.26 1.40 4.29
CA VAL A 95 0.34 0.24 3.61
C VAL A 95 1.49 0.69 2.72
N HIS A 96 1.30 1.70 1.88
CA HIS A 96 2.35 2.23 1.00
C HIS A 96 3.57 2.71 1.79
N ASN A 97 3.38 3.49 2.86
CA ASN A 97 4.49 3.92 3.72
C ASN A 97 5.19 2.75 4.40
N THR A 98 4.45 1.78 4.93
CA THR A 98 5.06 0.60 5.58
C THR A 98 5.83 -0.26 4.58
N LEU A 99 5.31 -0.48 3.37
CA LEU A 99 6.02 -1.19 2.30
C LEU A 99 7.28 -0.44 1.87
N ASN A 100 7.22 0.88 1.72
CA ASN A 100 8.40 1.70 1.44
C ASN A 100 9.47 1.59 2.54
N THR A 101 9.06 1.59 3.81
CA THR A 101 10.00 1.41 4.92
C THR A 101 10.59 0.01 4.99
N VAL A 102 9.82 -1.02 4.66
CA VAL A 102 10.31 -2.39 4.59
C VAL A 102 11.30 -2.53 3.43
N TYR A 103 11.00 -1.94 2.27
CA TYR A 103 11.92 -1.91 1.12
C TYR A 103 13.23 -1.19 1.46
N SER A 104 13.17 -0.04 2.13
CA SER A 104 14.38 0.71 2.53
C SER A 104 15.18 0.03 3.64
N SER A 105 14.55 -0.87 4.41
CA SER A 105 15.20 -1.68 5.43
C SER A 105 15.75 -3.02 4.95
N SER A 106 15.51 -3.41 3.69
CA SER A 106 16.13 -4.59 3.11
C SER A 106 17.61 -4.30 2.85
N PRO A 107 18.56 -4.97 3.53
CA PRO A 107 19.96 -4.87 3.17
C PRO A 107 20.16 -5.48 1.78
N GLU A 108 21.06 -4.89 0.98
CA GLU A 108 21.68 -5.56 -0.18
C GLU A 108 22.34 -6.88 0.23
#